data_AF-A0A8J7RNK2-F1
#
_entry.id   AF-A0A8J7RNK2-F1
#
_cell.length_a   1.000
_cell.length_b   1.000
_cell.length_c   1.000
_cell.angle_alpha   90.00
_cell.angle_beta   90.00
_cell.angle_gamma   90.00
#
_symmetry.space_group_name_H-M   'P 1'
#
loop_
_entity.id
_entity.type
_entity.pdbx_description
1 polymer ?
#
loop_
_entity_poly.entity_id
_entity_poly.type
_entity_poly.pdbx_seq_one_letter_code
_entity_poly.pdbx_strand_id
1 'polypeptide(L)'
;VRKEPTMERRKDSKGRVLKKGESERKDGRYQYRYIDAWKKRQTVYASDLKELREKEAQIQKDAFDGIDYSKGKMTVCELLEDYFETKKNMKKNTQSKYSFVLKMVRESQIGSLKVSEVTPIHIKKWATHLYEDGKKYSSIIEYFSTISPAFKQAVECNIIKKIHFHFP
;
A
#
# COMPACT_ATOMS: atom_id res chain seq x y z
N VAL A 1 29.73 24.38 39.65
CA VAL A 1 29.22 23.28 38.79
C VAL A 1 27.80 23.62 38.34
N ARG A 2 27.60 24.02 37.09
CA ARG A 2 26.25 24.25 36.53
C ARG A 2 25.60 22.89 36.31
N LYS A 3 24.50 22.59 37.01
CA LYS A 3 23.67 21.41 36.72
C LYS A 3 22.99 21.65 35.36
N GLU A 4 23.23 20.76 34.40
CA GLU A 4 22.44 20.77 33.17
C GLU A 4 20.96 20.50 33.50
N PRO A 5 20.01 21.19 32.88
CA PRO A 5 18.59 20.92 33.09
C PRO A 5 18.28 19.52 32.59
N THR A 6 17.96 18.61 33.52
CA THR A 6 17.46 17.28 33.19
C THR A 6 16.16 17.43 32.38
N MET A 7 16.19 17.12 31.08
CA MET A 7 14.99 17.08 30.24
C MET A 7 14.00 16.10 30.88
N GLU A 8 12.98 16.66 31.53
CA GLU A 8 11.91 15.87 32.15
C GLU A 8 11.18 15.11 31.06
N ARG A 9 11.40 13.80 31.01
CA ARG A 9 10.79 12.94 30.00
C ARG A 9 9.34 12.71 30.37
N ARG A 10 8.42 12.98 29.44
CA ARG A 10 6.98 12.71 29.61
C ARG A 10 6.78 11.24 29.98
N LYS A 11 5.92 10.98 30.97
CA LYS A 11 5.54 9.64 31.41
C LYS A 11 4.06 9.41 31.19
N ASP A 12 3.67 8.14 31.04
CA ASP A 12 2.27 7.72 31.03
C ASP A 12 1.72 7.60 32.47
N SER A 13 0.43 7.30 32.58
CA SER A 13 -0.30 7.05 33.84
C SER A 13 0.30 5.93 34.69
N LYS A 14 1.09 5.04 34.09
CA LYS A 14 1.77 3.91 34.72
C LYS A 14 3.26 4.20 35.01
N GLY A 15 3.70 5.44 34.85
CA GLY A 15 5.08 5.88 35.11
C GLY A 15 6.11 5.48 34.03
N ARG A 16 5.69 4.89 32.91
CA ARG A 16 6.56 4.52 31.79
C ARG A 16 6.92 5.76 30.98
N VAL A 17 8.18 5.87 30.56
CA VAL A 17 8.64 7.01 29.76
C VAL A 17 8.12 6.92 28.33
N LEU A 18 7.52 8.01 27.84
CA LEU A 18 7.03 8.19 26.48
C LEU A 18 8.13 8.80 25.59
N LYS A 19 8.32 8.22 24.41
CA LYS A 19 9.23 8.71 23.37
C LYS A 19 8.64 9.91 22.62
N LYS A 20 9.45 10.51 21.75
CA LYS A 20 9.01 11.59 20.85
C LYS A 20 7.89 11.06 19.95
N GLY A 21 6.82 11.83 19.81
CA GLY A 21 5.63 11.43 19.03
C GLY A 21 4.63 10.56 19.80
N GLU A 22 5.03 9.88 20.89
CA GLU A 22 4.13 9.11 21.74
C GLU A 22 3.29 10.02 22.68
N SER A 23 2.04 9.63 22.95
CA SER A 23 1.19 10.20 24.00
C SER A 23 0.12 9.20 24.43
N GLU A 24 -0.28 9.25 25.70
CA GLU A 24 -1.45 8.55 26.22
C GLU A 24 -2.66 9.49 26.16
N ARG A 25 -3.80 8.98 25.69
CA ARG A 25 -5.06 9.73 25.60
C ARG A 25 -5.87 9.55 26.87
N LYS A 26 -6.90 10.39 27.06
CA LYS A 26 -7.81 10.34 28.22
C LYS A 26 -8.56 9.00 28.33
N ASP A 27 -8.77 8.31 27.22
CA ASP A 27 -9.39 6.98 27.15
C ASP A 27 -8.42 5.82 27.40
N GLY A 28 -7.17 6.10 27.79
CA GLY A 28 -6.13 5.09 28.08
C GLY A 28 -5.47 4.49 26.84
N ARG A 29 -5.93 4.86 25.63
CA ARG A 29 -5.27 4.46 24.37
C ARG A 29 -4.00 5.26 24.15
N TYR A 30 -3.02 4.63 23.55
CA TYR A 30 -1.78 5.27 23.13
C TYR A 30 -1.88 5.75 21.69
N GLN A 31 -1.21 6.86 21.39
CA GLN A 31 -1.08 7.37 20.03
C GLN A 31 0.37 7.77 19.72
N TYR A 32 0.77 7.56 18.47
CA TYR A 32 2.04 7.98 17.91
C TYR A 32 1.79 8.90 16.73
N ARG A 33 2.33 10.13 16.79
CA ARG A 33 2.25 11.13 15.71
C ARG A 33 3.61 11.28 15.04
N TYR A 34 3.61 11.21 13.72
CA TYR A 34 4.79 11.39 12.88
C TYR A 34 4.46 12.16 11.60
N ILE A 35 5.52 12.60 10.93
CA ILE A 35 5.45 13.17 9.58
C ILE A 35 5.91 12.09 8.61
N ASP A 36 5.10 11.78 7.61
CA ASP A 36 5.44 10.80 6.58
C ASP A 36 6.39 11.39 5.51
N ALA A 37 6.79 10.55 4.55
CA ALA A 37 7.68 10.92 3.44
C ALA A 37 7.16 12.09 2.59
N TRP A 38 5.85 12.34 2.57
CA TRP A 38 5.22 13.45 1.85
C TRP A 38 4.95 14.68 2.71
N LYS A 39 5.58 14.76 3.88
CA LYS A 39 5.42 15.86 4.83
C LYS A 39 3.99 15.96 5.39
N LYS A 40 3.17 14.90 5.30
CA LYS A 40 1.82 14.86 5.89
C LYS A 40 1.89 14.27 7.29
N ARG A 41 1.01 14.78 8.17
CA ARG A 41 0.92 14.33 9.56
C ARG A 41 0.06 13.07 9.65
N GLN A 42 0.64 11.99 10.16
CA GLN A 42 -0.05 10.72 10.40
C GLN A 42 -0.18 10.46 11.90
N THR A 43 -1.21 9.70 12.28
CA THR A 43 -1.43 9.27 13.66
C THR A 43 -1.79 7.79 13.69
N VAL A 44 -1.10 7.02 14.53
CA VAL A 44 -1.37 5.60 14.77
C VAL A 44 -1.77 5.40 16.22
N TYR A 45 -2.69 4.47 16.46
CA TYR A 45 -3.24 4.19 17.78
C TYR A 45 -2.98 2.74 18.20
N ALA A 46 -2.91 2.50 19.50
CA ALA A 46 -2.80 1.17 20.11
C ALA A 46 -3.40 1.17 21.53
N SER A 47 -3.78 0.01 22.02
CA SER A 47 -4.32 -0.12 23.39
C SER A 47 -3.22 -0.27 24.44
N ASP A 48 -2.04 -0.73 24.05
CA ASP A 48 -0.86 -0.78 24.91
C ASP A 48 0.37 -0.10 24.26
N LEU A 49 1.27 0.38 25.12
CA LEU A 49 2.50 1.07 24.70
C LEU A 49 3.47 0.15 23.95
N LYS A 50 3.49 -1.15 24.25
CA LYS A 50 4.32 -2.13 23.52
C LYS A 50 3.82 -2.28 22.08
N GLU A 51 2.52 -2.49 21.90
CA GLU A 51 1.88 -2.58 20.58
C GLU A 51 2.10 -1.30 19.76
N LEU A 52 2.02 -0.12 20.41
CA LEU A 52 2.34 1.14 19.75
C LEU A 52 3.77 1.16 19.20
N ARG A 53 4.74 0.67 19.99
CA ARG A 53 6.15 0.65 19.62
C ARG A 53 6.47 -0.37 18.54
N GLU A 54 5.76 -1.49 18.51
CA GLU A 54 5.85 -2.45 17.39
C GLU A 54 5.36 -1.80 16.09
N LYS A 55 4.24 -1.06 16.12
CA LYS A 55 3.77 -0.27 14.98
C LYS A 55 4.76 0.82 14.59
N GLU A 56 5.33 1.54 15.56
CA GLU A 56 6.39 2.54 15.31
C GLU A 56 7.61 1.92 14.63
N ALA A 57 8.11 0.79 15.13
CA ALA A 57 9.27 0.10 14.57
C ALA A 57 9.01 -0.36 13.13
N GLN A 58 7.80 -0.85 12.85
CA GLN A 58 7.38 -1.20 11.50
C GLN A 58 7.36 0.03 10.58
N ILE A 59 6.81 1.16 11.05
CA ILE A 59 6.82 2.43 10.31
C ILE A 59 8.24 2.91 10.02
N GLN A 60 9.15 2.82 10.99
CA GLN A 60 10.55 3.23 10.82
C GLN A 60 11.30 2.31 9.84
N LYS A 61 11.09 1.00 9.94
CA LYS A 61 11.65 0.02 9.00
C LYS A 61 11.15 0.28 7.57
N ASP A 62 9.86 0.53 7.43
CA ASP A 62 9.25 0.79 6.13
C ASP A 62 9.69 2.14 5.53
N ALA A 63 9.86 3.17 6.37
CA ALA A 63 10.43 4.45 5.95
C ALA A 63 11.91 4.33 5.55
N PHE A 64 12.68 3.51 6.27
CA PHE A 64 14.08 3.21 5.94
C PHE A 64 14.18 2.43 4.60
N ASP A 65 13.24 1.53 4.35
CA ASP A 65 13.12 0.78 3.10
C ASP A 65 12.55 1.63 1.94
N GLY A 66 12.26 2.93 2.14
CA GLY A 66 11.76 3.85 1.10
C GLY A 66 10.31 3.59 0.67
N ILE A 67 9.52 2.91 1.51
CA ILE A 67 8.14 2.56 1.17
C ILE A 67 7.21 3.73 1.46
N ASP A 68 6.57 4.19 0.39
CA ASP A 68 5.60 5.25 0.45
C ASP A 68 4.24 4.72 0.96
N TYR A 69 3.92 4.95 2.24
CA TYR A 69 2.68 4.50 2.92
C TYR A 69 1.35 5.04 2.36
N SER A 70 1.34 6.19 1.69
CA SER A 70 0.19 6.74 0.95
C SER A 70 -0.05 6.05 -0.41
N LYS A 71 0.97 5.43 -1.02
CA LYS A 71 0.82 4.64 -2.27
C LYS A 71 0.68 3.14 -2.04
N GLY A 72 1.14 2.61 -0.90
CA GLY A 72 0.81 1.24 -0.48
C GLY A 72 -0.68 1.03 -0.17
N LYS A 73 -1.46 2.11 -0.08
CA LYS A 73 -2.94 2.09 -0.01
C LYS A 73 -3.62 2.05 -1.37
N MET A 74 -2.88 2.31 -2.44
CA MET A 74 -3.43 2.33 -3.78
C MET A 74 -3.98 0.94 -4.12
N THR A 75 -5.18 0.93 -4.69
CA THR A 75 -5.84 -0.26 -5.19
C THR A 75 -5.25 -0.67 -6.54
N VAL A 76 -5.49 -1.90 -6.96
CA VAL A 76 -5.09 -2.35 -8.30
C VAL A 76 -5.77 -1.52 -9.39
N CYS A 77 -7.03 -1.12 -9.20
CA CYS A 77 -7.74 -0.26 -10.15
C CYS A 77 -7.05 1.10 -10.32
N GLU A 78 -6.73 1.77 -9.19
CA GLU A 78 -6.03 3.06 -9.20
C GLU A 78 -4.63 2.95 -9.84
N LEU A 79 -3.88 1.86 -9.57
CA LEU A 79 -2.59 1.61 -10.21
C LEU A 79 -2.70 1.58 -11.73
N LEU A 80 -3.74 0.91 -12.25
CA LEU A 80 -3.94 0.75 -13.69
C LEU A 80 -4.42 2.05 -14.34
N GLU A 81 -5.27 2.82 -13.65
CA GLU A 81 -5.68 4.16 -14.08
C GLU A 81 -4.47 5.07 -14.25
N ASP A 82 -3.65 5.21 -13.20
CA ASP A 82 -2.41 6.00 -13.23
C ASP A 82 -1.48 5.52 -14.35
N TYR A 83 -1.29 4.20 -14.47
CA TYR A 83 -0.44 3.61 -15.50
C TYR A 83 -0.93 3.95 -16.90
N PHE A 84 -2.22 3.77 -17.19
CA PHE A 84 -2.79 4.03 -18.51
C PHE A 84 -2.81 5.52 -18.85
N GLU A 85 -3.00 6.40 -17.86
CA GLU A 85 -2.87 7.85 -18.04
C GLU A 85 -1.47 8.27 -18.49
N THR A 86 -0.42 7.54 -18.11
CA THR A 86 0.95 7.84 -18.63
C THR A 86 1.12 7.51 -20.12
N LYS A 87 0.19 6.74 -20.72
CA LYS A 87 0.31 6.22 -22.09
C LYS A 87 -0.54 7.00 -23.11
N LYS A 88 -0.63 8.34 -23.00
CA LYS A 88 -1.58 9.18 -23.78
C LYS A 88 -1.44 9.10 -25.32
N ASN A 89 -0.30 8.66 -25.86
CA ASN A 89 -0.03 8.64 -27.31
C ASN A 89 -0.25 7.27 -27.99
N MET A 90 -1.25 6.51 -27.55
CA MET A 90 -1.54 5.18 -28.11
C MET A 90 -2.53 5.20 -29.28
N LYS A 91 -2.40 4.22 -30.18
CA LYS A 91 -3.38 3.96 -31.24
C LYS A 91 -4.75 3.62 -30.64
N LYS A 92 -5.84 3.97 -31.35
CA LYS A 92 -7.23 3.76 -30.89
C LYS A 92 -7.50 2.33 -30.39
N ASN A 93 -7.03 1.31 -31.11
CA ASN A 93 -7.22 -0.09 -30.71
C ASN A 93 -6.61 -0.41 -29.34
N THR A 94 -5.44 0.15 -29.04
CA THR A 94 -4.77 -0.04 -27.75
C THR A 94 -5.50 0.69 -26.63
N GLN A 95 -6.04 1.89 -26.89
CA GLN A 95 -6.87 2.61 -25.91
C GLN A 95 -8.15 1.84 -25.57
N SER A 96 -8.84 1.30 -26.58
CA SER A 96 -10.04 0.48 -26.37
C SER A 96 -9.71 -0.78 -25.56
N LYS A 97 -8.58 -1.43 -25.84
CA LYS A 97 -8.11 -2.58 -25.07
C LYS A 97 -7.85 -2.24 -23.61
N TYR A 98 -7.17 -1.12 -23.33
CA TYR A 98 -6.88 -0.71 -21.94
C TYR A 98 -8.15 -0.35 -21.19
N SER A 99 -9.07 0.37 -21.83
CA SER A 99 -10.38 0.71 -21.26
C SER A 99 -11.19 -0.54 -20.92
N PHE A 100 -11.16 -1.54 -21.81
CA PHE A 100 -11.82 -2.82 -21.58
C PHE A 100 -11.22 -3.58 -20.40
N VAL A 101 -9.89 -3.71 -20.35
CA VAL A 101 -9.19 -4.38 -19.23
C VAL A 101 -9.47 -3.65 -17.92
N LEU A 102 -9.42 -2.32 -17.91
CA LEU A 102 -9.71 -1.53 -16.71
C LEU A 102 -11.13 -1.77 -16.20
N LYS A 103 -12.12 -1.81 -17.10
CA LYS A 103 -13.51 -2.12 -16.75
C LYS A 103 -13.61 -3.49 -16.07
N MET A 104 -12.99 -4.52 -16.64
CA MET A 104 -13.03 -5.85 -16.03
C MET A 104 -12.34 -5.90 -14.67
N VAL A 105 -11.20 -5.21 -14.51
CA VAL A 105 -10.50 -5.14 -13.22
C VAL A 105 -11.38 -4.45 -12.18
N ARG A 106 -12.02 -3.33 -12.55
CA ARG A 106 -12.92 -2.57 -11.67
C ARG A 106 -14.13 -3.39 -11.21
N GLU A 107 -14.66 -4.25 -12.06
CA GLU A 107 -15.78 -5.15 -11.75
C GLU A 107 -15.36 -6.41 -10.97
N SER A 108 -14.05 -6.62 -10.77
CA SER A 108 -13.52 -7.80 -10.11
C SER A 108 -13.00 -7.51 -8.70
N GLN A 109 -12.96 -8.55 -7.85
CA GLN A 109 -12.42 -8.42 -6.51
C GLN A 109 -10.95 -7.98 -6.49
N ILE A 110 -10.16 -8.32 -7.52
CA ILE A 110 -8.75 -7.91 -7.56
C ILE A 110 -8.58 -6.40 -7.68
N GLY A 111 -9.52 -5.71 -8.34
CA GLY A 111 -9.49 -4.27 -8.56
C GLY A 111 -9.55 -3.46 -7.28
N SER A 112 -10.26 -3.95 -6.25
CA SER A 112 -10.41 -3.27 -4.96
C SER A 112 -9.33 -3.63 -3.94
N LEU A 113 -8.52 -4.67 -4.20
CA LEU A 113 -7.40 -5.01 -3.34
C LEU A 113 -6.32 -3.94 -3.42
N LYS A 114 -5.63 -3.70 -2.30
CA LYS A 114 -4.41 -2.91 -2.32
C LYS A 114 -3.35 -3.66 -3.11
N VAL A 115 -2.54 -2.93 -3.89
CA VAL A 115 -1.46 -3.52 -4.69
C VAL A 115 -0.51 -4.36 -3.80
N SER A 116 -0.27 -3.93 -2.55
CA SER A 116 0.57 -4.64 -1.58
C SER A 116 -0.04 -5.95 -1.05
N GLU A 117 -1.35 -6.14 -1.17
CA GLU A 117 -2.11 -7.30 -0.65
C GLU A 117 -2.35 -8.35 -1.75
N VAL A 118 -1.96 -8.07 -2.99
CA VAL A 118 -2.13 -9.02 -4.10
C VAL A 118 -1.21 -10.22 -3.91
N THR A 119 -1.80 -11.41 -3.95
CA THR A 119 -1.11 -12.70 -3.78
C THR A 119 -1.30 -13.57 -5.02
N PRO A 120 -0.49 -14.63 -5.22
CA PRO A 120 -0.71 -15.60 -6.29
C PRO A 120 -2.12 -16.23 -6.28
N ILE A 121 -2.72 -16.38 -5.09
CA ILE A 121 -4.07 -16.95 -4.95
C ILE A 121 -5.12 -15.99 -5.56
N HIS A 122 -4.98 -14.68 -5.32
CA HIS A 122 -5.87 -13.67 -5.90
C HIS A 122 -5.80 -13.70 -7.43
N ILE A 123 -4.59 -13.80 -8.01
CA ILE A 123 -4.36 -13.90 -9.46
C ILE A 123 -5.01 -15.16 -10.04
N LYS A 124 -4.79 -16.32 -9.41
CA LYS A 124 -5.37 -17.60 -9.84
C LYS A 124 -6.90 -17.56 -9.80
N LYS A 125 -7.48 -17.09 -8.69
CA LYS A 125 -8.95 -16.96 -8.56
C LYS A 125 -9.54 -16.07 -9.64
N TRP A 126 -8.89 -14.94 -9.93
CA TRP A 126 -9.37 -14.06 -10.98
C TRP A 126 -9.27 -14.68 -12.37
N ALA A 127 -8.18 -15.41 -12.67
CA ALA A 127 -8.04 -16.16 -13.91
C ALA A 127 -9.15 -17.23 -14.07
N THR A 128 -9.45 -17.95 -12.99
CA THR A 128 -10.55 -18.94 -12.96
C THR A 128 -11.90 -18.28 -13.20
N HIS A 129 -12.20 -17.17 -12.51
CA HIS A 129 -13.45 -16.43 -12.72
C HIS A 129 -13.61 -15.96 -14.17
N LEU A 130 -12.55 -15.42 -14.78
CA LEU A 130 -12.59 -15.02 -16.19
C LEU A 130 -12.86 -16.20 -17.12
N TYR A 131 -12.31 -17.38 -16.81
CA TYR A 131 -12.58 -18.60 -17.56
C TYR A 131 -14.03 -19.07 -17.41
N GLU A 132 -14.56 -19.04 -16.18
CA GLU A 132 -15.97 -19.35 -15.87
C GLU A 132 -16.94 -18.39 -16.56
N ASP A 133 -16.57 -17.12 -16.71
CA ASP A 133 -17.29 -16.11 -17.51
C ASP A 133 -17.19 -16.33 -19.04
N GLY A 134 -16.61 -17.46 -19.47
CA GLY A 134 -16.51 -17.85 -20.89
C GLY A 134 -15.40 -17.14 -21.66
N LYS A 135 -14.43 -16.49 -20.99
CA LYS A 135 -13.27 -15.91 -21.70
C LYS A 135 -12.33 -17.02 -22.17
N LYS A 136 -11.87 -16.87 -23.41
CA LYS A 136 -10.85 -17.77 -23.97
C LYS A 136 -9.53 -17.61 -23.21
N TYR A 137 -8.80 -18.71 -23.06
CA TYR A 137 -7.49 -18.72 -22.41
C TYR A 137 -6.51 -17.68 -22.99
N SER A 138 -6.47 -17.54 -24.32
CA SER A 138 -5.65 -16.53 -24.99
C SER A 138 -6.01 -15.09 -24.61
N SER A 139 -7.30 -14.79 -24.45
CA SER A 139 -7.78 -13.48 -23.99
C SER A 139 -7.38 -13.21 -22.55
N ILE A 140 -7.46 -14.24 -21.68
CA ILE A 140 -7.05 -14.14 -20.28
C ILE A 140 -5.56 -13.78 -20.17
N ILE A 141 -4.69 -14.50 -20.90
CA ILE A 141 -3.25 -14.18 -20.98
C ILE A 141 -3.05 -12.75 -21.48
N GLU A 142 -3.79 -12.34 -22.51
CA GLU A 142 -3.66 -11.00 -23.07
C GLU A 142 -4.04 -9.90 -22.06
N TYR A 143 -5.05 -10.12 -21.23
CA TYR A 143 -5.41 -9.20 -20.15
C TYR A 143 -4.31 -9.11 -19.09
N PHE A 144 -3.76 -10.25 -18.68
CA PHE A 144 -2.66 -10.29 -17.72
C PHE A 144 -1.38 -9.64 -18.25
N SER A 145 -1.06 -9.86 -19.52
CA SER A 145 0.05 -9.19 -20.22
C SER A 145 -0.14 -7.67 -20.28
N THR A 146 -1.39 -7.20 -20.33
CA THR A 146 -1.72 -5.77 -20.35
C THR A 146 -1.47 -5.09 -18.99
N ILE A 147 -1.77 -5.79 -17.89
CA ILE A 147 -1.61 -5.22 -16.52
C ILE A 147 -0.21 -5.43 -15.94
N SER A 148 0.52 -6.44 -16.41
CA SER A 148 1.84 -6.81 -15.88
C SER A 148 2.85 -5.63 -15.85
N PRO A 149 2.96 -4.81 -16.90
CA PRO A 149 3.82 -3.62 -16.88
C PRO A 149 3.50 -2.62 -15.77
N ALA A 150 2.22 -2.45 -15.40
CA ALA A 150 1.82 -1.53 -14.33
C ALA A 150 2.36 -1.98 -12.97
N PHE A 151 2.31 -3.29 -12.69
CA PHE A 151 2.89 -3.86 -11.46
C PHE A 151 4.42 -3.76 -11.45
N LYS A 152 5.08 -3.90 -12.59
CA LYS A 152 6.55 -3.69 -12.69
C LYS A 152 6.91 -2.25 -12.39
N GLN A 153 6.20 -1.29 -12.98
CA GLN A 153 6.38 0.13 -12.70
C GLN A 153 6.10 0.45 -11.23
N ALA A 154 5.14 -0.24 -10.60
CA ALA A 154 4.88 -0.09 -9.16
C ALA A 154 6.10 -0.50 -8.31
N VAL A 155 6.85 -1.53 -8.71
CA VAL A 155 8.13 -1.88 -8.04
C VAL A 155 9.17 -0.79 -8.26
N GLU A 156 9.37 -0.36 -9.51
CA GLU A 156 10.37 0.67 -9.87
C GLU A 156 10.12 2.00 -9.16
N CYS A 157 8.85 2.37 -8.98
CA CYS A 157 8.42 3.58 -8.30
C CYS A 157 8.33 3.41 -6.76
N ASN A 158 8.84 2.31 -6.20
CA ASN A 158 8.79 1.97 -4.77
C ASN A 158 7.39 2.00 -4.14
N ILE A 159 6.36 1.71 -4.94
CA ILE A 159 4.97 1.54 -4.49
C ILE A 159 4.82 0.19 -3.78
N ILE A 160 5.50 -0.85 -4.29
CA ILE A 160 5.57 -2.19 -3.69
C ILE A 160 7.02 -2.70 -3.68
N LYS A 161 7.41 -3.48 -2.67
CA LYS A 161 8.79 -4.01 -2.55
C LYS A 161 9.17 -4.99 -3.66
N LYS A 162 8.22 -5.85 -4.04
CA LYS A 162 8.40 -6.88 -5.08
C LYS A 162 7.05 -7.48 -5.47
N ILE A 163 7.02 -8.03 -6.68
CA ILE A 163 5.91 -8.85 -7.15
C ILE A 163 6.17 -10.29 -6.68
N HIS A 164 5.20 -10.86 -5.96
CA HIS A 164 5.30 -12.21 -5.39
C HIS A 164 4.58 -13.28 -6.22
N PHE A 165 4.14 -12.94 -7.42
CA PHE A 165 3.36 -13.79 -8.30
C PHE A 165 3.83 -13.65 -9.74
N HIS A 166 3.56 -14.69 -10.52
CA HIS A 166 3.72 -14.64 -11.97
C HIS A 166 2.33 -14.57 -12.59
N PHE A 167 2.20 -13.68 -13.56
CA PHE A 167 1.06 -13.69 -14.45
C PHE A 167 1.13 -14.92 -15.36
N PRO A 168 0.00 -15.61 -15.60
CA PRO A 168 -0.06 -16.76 -16.49
C PRO A 168 0.23 -16.38 -17.95
#